data_AF-A0A7S2UJS0-F1
#
_entry.id   AF-A0A7S2UJS0-F1
#
_cell.length_a   1.000
_cell.length_b   1.000
_cell.length_c   1.000
_cell.angle_alpha   90.00
_cell.angle_beta   90.00
_cell.angle_gamma   90.00
#
_symmetry.space_group_name_H-M   'P 1'
#
loop_
_entity.id
_entity.type
_entity.pdbx_description
1 polymer ?
#
loop_
_entity_poly.entity_id
_entity_poly.type
_entity_poly.pdbx_seq_one_letter_code
_entity_poly.pdbx_strand_id
1 'polypeptide(L)'
;SKQIGTIMIDKVPSTDTFPNENGSDESIRAWANQLKSALEELNLLLCCVSTATYRWGSDRSGIASQNLAVLGAELQGSQEQMDAMVTPRLTNVLAPTVDLVVQKTIMDGENETNTTGSGSGSSTRTHLFSRELVDVNFVKLCQTILCRNAPMLRNVVLSHCHKIQRCIADYLKATHKDNQQD
;
A
#
# COMPACT_ATOMS: atom_id res chain seq x y z
N SER A 1 -4.27 26.01 -1.82
CA SER A 1 -2.98 25.29 -1.79
C SER A 1 -2.46 25.03 -0.37
N LYS A 2 -2.42 26.01 0.55
CA LYS A 2 -1.97 25.78 1.95
C LYS A 2 -2.76 24.71 2.72
N GLN A 3 -4.08 24.59 2.50
CA GLN A 3 -4.93 23.65 3.25
C GLN A 3 -4.64 22.16 2.97
N ILE A 4 -4.38 21.77 1.73
CA ILE A 4 -4.27 20.32 1.38
C ILE A 4 -2.98 19.71 1.97
N GLY A 5 -1.87 20.44 1.91
CA GLY A 5 -0.61 20.00 2.51
C GLY A 5 -0.70 19.86 4.03
N THR A 6 -1.33 20.83 4.71
CA THR A 6 -1.51 20.79 6.16
C THR A 6 -2.44 19.64 6.60
N ILE A 7 -3.57 19.44 5.91
CA ILE A 7 -4.52 18.35 6.23
C ILE A 7 -3.88 16.97 6.12
N MET A 8 -3.00 16.77 5.13
CA MET A 8 -2.34 15.48 4.91
C MET A 8 -1.23 15.21 5.92
N ILE A 9 -0.47 16.24 6.32
CA ILE A 9 0.59 16.13 7.34
C ILE A 9 -0.03 15.82 8.71
N ASP A 10 -1.19 16.41 9.02
CA ASP A 10 -1.87 16.23 10.30
C ASP A 10 -2.43 14.80 10.48
N LYS A 11 -2.66 14.08 9.38
CA LYS A 11 -3.13 12.69 9.39
C LYS A 11 -2.01 11.65 9.52
N VAL A 12 -0.76 12.04 9.27
CA VAL A 12 0.40 11.16 9.49
C VAL A 12 0.61 11.00 11.00
N PRO A 13 0.78 9.76 11.51
CA PRO A 13 0.99 9.52 12.94
C PRO A 13 2.12 10.39 13.51
N SER A 14 1.93 10.95 14.70
CA SER A 14 2.96 11.77 15.35
C SER A 14 4.10 10.90 15.89
N THR A 15 5.24 11.51 16.19
CA THR A 15 6.39 10.82 16.79
C THR A 15 6.06 10.17 18.13
N ASP A 16 5.10 10.73 18.85
CA ASP A 16 4.68 10.26 20.18
C ASP A 16 3.79 9.01 20.09
N THR A 17 3.30 8.70 18.88
CA THR A 17 2.45 7.52 18.61
C THR A 17 3.22 6.33 18.03
N PHE A 18 4.56 6.39 17.99
CA PHE A 18 5.32 5.30 17.41
C PHE A 18 5.08 3.98 18.15
N PRO A 19 4.87 2.88 17.41
CA PRO A 19 4.63 1.60 18.01
C PRO A 19 5.91 1.09 18.67
N ASN A 20 5.77 0.58 19.89
CA ASN A 20 6.87 -0.03 20.65
C ASN A 20 6.93 -1.54 20.35
N GLU A 21 8.13 -2.11 20.26
CA GLU A 21 8.35 -3.55 20.14
C GLU A 21 7.70 -4.33 21.30
N ASN A 22 7.60 -3.72 22.49
CA ASN A 22 6.93 -4.29 23.67
C ASN A 22 5.45 -3.87 23.80
N GLY A 23 4.88 -3.20 22.80
CA GLY A 23 3.50 -2.74 22.79
C GLY A 23 2.48 -3.86 22.54
N SER A 24 1.20 -3.56 22.70
CA SER A 24 0.13 -4.50 22.30
C SER A 24 0.03 -4.61 20.79
N ASP A 25 -0.31 -5.78 20.25
CA ASP A 25 -0.55 -5.97 18.80
C ASP A 25 -1.57 -4.95 18.27
N GLU A 26 -2.60 -4.65 19.06
CA GLU A 26 -3.61 -3.64 18.76
C GLU A 26 -3.01 -2.25 18.52
N SER A 27 -2.03 -1.83 19.34
CA SER A 27 -1.36 -0.53 19.17
C SER A 27 -0.53 -0.46 17.89
N ILE A 28 0.15 -1.55 17.55
CA ILE A 28 0.98 -1.67 16.33
C ILE A 28 0.08 -1.63 15.09
N ARG A 29 -1.03 -2.39 15.11
CA ARG A 29 -2.04 -2.38 14.04
C ARG A 29 -2.74 -1.04 13.92
N ALA A 30 -3.05 -0.36 15.03
CA ALA A 30 -3.66 0.96 15.01
C ALA A 30 -2.77 1.98 14.32
N TRP A 31 -1.48 2.01 14.66
CA TRP A 31 -0.50 2.87 14.00
C TRP A 31 -0.35 2.54 12.51
N ALA A 32 -0.27 1.25 12.17
CA ALA A 32 -0.19 0.80 10.79
C ALA A 32 -1.42 1.22 9.97
N ASN A 33 -2.62 1.09 10.55
CA ASN A 33 -3.87 1.53 9.95
C ASN A 33 -3.88 3.04 9.73
N GLN A 34 -3.47 3.83 10.72
CA GLN A 34 -3.44 5.29 10.59
C GLN A 34 -2.50 5.73 9.44
N LEU A 35 -1.30 5.15 9.36
CA LEU A 35 -0.39 5.46 8.26
C LEU A 35 -0.93 4.99 6.90
N LYS A 36 -1.58 3.82 6.84
CA LYS A 36 -2.21 3.31 5.62
C LYS A 36 -3.35 4.21 5.17
N SER A 37 -4.21 4.66 6.08
CA SER A 37 -5.30 5.60 5.78
C SER A 37 -4.76 6.92 5.24
N ALA A 38 -3.68 7.46 5.80
CA ALA A 38 -3.05 8.68 5.28
C ALA A 38 -2.51 8.49 3.85
N LEU A 39 -1.92 7.33 3.54
CA LEU A 39 -1.47 6.99 2.19
C LEU A 39 -2.63 6.85 1.19
N GLU A 40 -3.70 6.15 1.57
CA GLU A 40 -4.87 5.99 0.70
C GLU A 40 -5.52 7.33 0.37
N GLU A 41 -5.63 8.22 1.36
CA GLU A 41 -6.17 9.56 1.14
C GLU A 41 -5.28 10.40 0.21
N LEU A 42 -3.96 10.26 0.32
CA LEU A 42 -3.02 10.91 -0.58
C LEU A 42 -3.21 10.43 -2.01
N ASN A 43 -3.32 9.11 -2.18
CA ASN A 43 -3.52 8.48 -3.47
C ASN A 43 -4.83 8.95 -4.12
N LEU A 44 -5.92 9.03 -3.34
CA LEU A 44 -7.20 9.56 -3.82
C LEU A 44 -7.08 11.02 -4.29
N LEU A 45 -6.40 11.87 -3.52
CA LEU A 45 -6.16 13.26 -3.92
C LEU A 45 -5.32 13.36 -5.20
N LEU A 46 -4.28 12.53 -5.33
CA LEU A 46 -3.44 12.49 -6.53
C LEU A 46 -4.23 12.03 -7.77
N CYS A 47 -5.15 11.07 -7.63
CA CYS A 47 -6.06 10.68 -8.71
C CYS A 47 -6.95 11.85 -9.17
N CYS A 48 -7.42 12.69 -8.25
CA CYS A 48 -8.18 13.90 -8.60
C CYS A 48 -7.31 14.93 -9.35
N VAL A 49 -6.04 15.07 -8.98
CA VAL A 49 -5.11 15.96 -9.69
C VAL A 49 -4.83 15.43 -11.10
N SER A 50 -4.57 14.12 -11.25
CA SER A 50 -4.32 13.50 -12.55
C SER A 50 -5.50 13.69 -13.52
N THR A 51 -6.74 13.48 -13.06
CA THR A 51 -7.93 13.73 -13.91
C THR A 51 -8.13 15.21 -14.26
N ALA A 52 -7.80 16.13 -13.35
CA ALA A 52 -7.82 17.56 -13.65
C ALA A 52 -6.76 17.97 -14.69
N THR A 53 -5.60 17.26 -14.72
CA THR A 53 -4.52 17.54 -15.68
C THR A 53 -4.87 17.19 -17.13
N TYR A 54 -5.79 16.25 -17.38
CA TYR A 54 -6.27 15.94 -18.73
C TYR A 54 -6.98 17.13 -19.38
N ARG A 55 -7.75 17.89 -18.60
CA ARG A 55 -8.41 19.13 -19.06
C ARG A 55 -7.41 20.27 -19.29
N TRP A 56 -6.18 20.16 -18.78
CA TRP A 56 -5.13 21.18 -18.94
C TRP A 56 -4.28 21.00 -20.19
N GLY A 57 -4.39 19.87 -20.89
CA GLY A 57 -3.56 19.55 -22.06
C GLY A 57 -4.10 20.03 -23.42
N SER A 58 -5.40 20.36 -23.54
CA SER A 58 -6.02 20.58 -24.86
C SER A 58 -5.76 21.96 -25.48
N ASP A 59 -5.42 22.99 -24.70
CA ASP A 59 -5.39 24.39 -25.16
C ASP A 59 -4.17 25.21 -24.66
N ARG A 60 -2.99 24.60 -24.51
CA ARG A 60 -1.83 25.28 -23.88
C ARG A 60 -0.57 25.36 -24.73
N SER A 61 0.23 26.40 -24.48
CA SER A 61 1.54 26.64 -25.10
C SER A 61 2.51 25.49 -24.83
N GLY A 62 3.55 25.35 -25.68
CA GLY A 62 4.55 24.28 -25.52
C GLY A 62 5.26 24.27 -24.16
N ILE A 63 5.44 25.44 -23.54
CA ILE A 63 6.06 25.59 -22.21
C ILE A 63 5.14 25.04 -21.12
N ALA A 64 3.84 25.34 -21.19
CA ALA A 64 2.87 24.83 -20.24
C ALA A 64 2.70 23.30 -20.31
N SER A 65 2.85 22.71 -21.50
CA SER A 65 2.88 21.25 -21.68
C SER A 65 4.12 20.62 -21.01
N GLN A 66 5.29 21.23 -21.14
CA GLN A 66 6.51 20.78 -20.45
C GLN A 66 6.37 20.85 -18.93
N ASN A 67 5.87 21.96 -18.40
CA ASN A 67 5.65 22.12 -16.96
C ASN A 67 4.65 21.08 -16.41
N LEU A 68 3.64 20.72 -17.20
CA LEU A 68 2.66 19.69 -16.85
C LEU A 68 3.29 18.29 -16.84
N ALA A 69 4.15 17.98 -17.82
CA ALA A 69 4.86 16.70 -17.88
C ALA A 69 5.80 16.52 -16.68
N VAL A 70 6.52 17.58 -16.29
CA VAL A 70 7.38 17.57 -15.09
C VAL A 70 6.55 17.34 -13.82
N LEU A 71 5.42 18.04 -13.67
CA LEU A 71 4.49 17.81 -12.55
C LEU A 71 4.04 16.35 -12.51
N GLY A 72 3.57 15.79 -13.62
CA GLY A 72 3.10 14.42 -13.70
C GLY A 72 4.17 13.40 -13.30
N ALA A 73 5.39 13.54 -13.82
CA ALA A 73 6.51 12.65 -13.50
C ALA A 73 6.89 12.70 -12.01
N GLU A 74 6.90 13.88 -11.41
CA GLU A 74 7.25 14.06 -9.99
C GLU A 74 6.18 13.53 -9.04
N LEU A 75 4.89 13.69 -9.39
CA LEU A 75 3.78 13.11 -8.63
C LEU A 75 3.83 11.58 -8.69
N GLN A 76 3.96 11.02 -9.89
CA GLN A 76 4.03 9.57 -10.11
C GLN A 76 5.24 8.96 -9.37
N GLY A 77 6.43 9.54 -9.56
CA GLY A 77 7.64 9.03 -8.90
C GLY A 77 7.59 9.12 -7.38
N SER A 78 6.92 10.14 -6.82
CA SER A 78 6.72 10.24 -5.38
C SER A 78 5.75 9.17 -4.86
N GLN A 79 4.67 8.89 -5.60
CA GLN A 79 3.71 7.85 -5.26
C GLN A 79 4.35 6.46 -5.28
N GLU A 80 5.07 6.12 -6.35
CA GLU A 80 5.75 4.82 -6.49
C GLU A 80 6.78 4.57 -5.39
N GLN A 81 7.52 5.60 -4.98
CA GLN A 81 8.51 5.48 -3.90
C GLN A 81 7.85 5.26 -2.53
N MET A 82 6.74 5.94 -2.25
CA MET A 82 5.97 5.70 -1.02
C MET A 82 5.38 4.29 -1.01
N ASP A 83 4.78 3.86 -2.11
CA ASP A 83 4.18 2.53 -2.21
C ASP A 83 5.22 1.42 -2.11
N ALA A 84 6.36 1.54 -2.77
CA ALA A 84 7.42 0.53 -2.70
C ALA A 84 8.02 0.39 -1.29
N MET A 85 8.15 1.49 -0.55
CA MET A 85 8.84 1.50 0.76
C MET A 85 7.91 1.23 1.94
N VAL A 86 6.67 1.71 1.88
CA VAL A 86 5.76 1.75 3.03
C VAL A 86 4.66 0.70 2.94
N THR A 87 4.01 0.55 1.78
CA THR A 87 2.85 -0.34 1.61
C THR A 87 3.16 -1.81 1.95
N PRO A 88 4.27 -2.44 1.50
CA PRO A 88 4.59 -3.83 1.86
C PRO A 88 4.70 -4.07 3.37
N ARG A 89 5.30 -3.12 4.10
CA ARG A 89 5.53 -3.24 5.55
C ARG A 89 4.22 -3.12 6.33
N LEU A 90 3.31 -2.28 5.87
CA LEU A 90 1.96 -2.16 6.43
C LEU A 90 1.12 -3.40 6.12
N THR A 91 1.13 -3.88 4.88
CA THR A 91 0.39 -5.09 4.47
C THR A 91 0.82 -6.32 5.26
N ASN A 92 2.12 -6.50 5.52
CA ASN A 92 2.62 -7.63 6.29
C ASN A 92 2.07 -7.70 7.73
N VAL A 93 1.71 -6.56 8.33
CA VAL A 93 1.14 -6.49 9.68
C VAL A 93 -0.39 -6.50 9.64
N LEU A 94 -1.00 -5.79 8.69
CA LEU A 94 -2.45 -5.65 8.59
C LEU A 94 -3.13 -6.88 7.99
N ALA A 95 -2.51 -7.49 6.98
CA ALA A 95 -3.02 -8.65 6.27
C ALA A 95 -1.90 -9.70 6.06
N PRO A 96 -1.38 -10.32 7.14
CA PRO A 96 -0.37 -11.36 7.04
C PRO A 96 -0.97 -12.56 6.30
N THR A 97 -0.58 -12.73 5.04
CA THR A 97 -1.06 -13.85 4.21
C THR A 97 0.07 -14.85 4.10
N VAL A 98 -0.13 -16.05 4.64
CA VAL A 98 0.75 -17.19 4.40
C VAL A 98 -0.12 -18.26 3.74
N ASP A 99 0.00 -18.42 2.43
CA ASP A 99 -0.68 -19.49 1.71
C ASP A 99 0.10 -20.79 1.91
N LEU A 100 -0.18 -21.52 3.00
CA LEU A 100 0.29 -22.90 3.18
C LEU A 100 -0.68 -23.83 2.44
N VAL A 101 -0.28 -24.28 1.25
CA VAL A 101 -1.02 -25.32 0.52
C VAL A 101 -0.67 -26.68 1.14
N VAL A 102 -1.47 -27.15 2.09
CA VAL A 102 -1.35 -28.54 2.58
C VAL A 102 -2.11 -29.45 1.63
N GLN A 103 -1.40 -30.07 0.69
CA GLN A 103 -1.98 -31.11 -0.16
C GLN A 103 -2.15 -32.40 0.65
N LYS A 104 -3.29 -32.56 1.35
CA LYS A 104 -3.66 -33.84 1.94
C LYS A 104 -4.34 -34.70 0.87
N THR A 105 -3.63 -35.70 0.36
CA THR A 105 -4.23 -36.73 -0.50
C THR A 105 -4.77 -37.83 0.41
N ILE A 106 -6.08 -37.86 0.63
CA ILE A 106 -6.72 -39.02 1.26
C ILE A 106 -6.96 -40.02 0.12
N MET A 107 -6.22 -41.13 0.15
CA MET A 107 -6.60 -42.32 -0.60
C MET A 107 -7.49 -43.13 0.33
N ASP A 108 -8.79 -43.12 0.09
CA ASP A 108 -9.68 -44.08 0.70
C ASP A 108 -9.37 -45.46 0.09
N GLY A 109 -8.38 -46.14 0.67
CA GLY A 109 -8.22 -47.57 0.50
C GLY A 109 -9.27 -48.22 1.38
N GLU A 110 -10.32 -48.75 0.76
CA GLU A 110 -11.18 -49.72 1.42
C GLU A 110 -10.29 -50.78 2.09
N ASN A 111 -10.55 -51.03 3.38
CA ASN A 111 -9.99 -52.16 4.10
C ASN A 111 -10.23 -53.44 3.28
N GLU A 112 -9.21 -53.92 2.57
CA GLU A 112 -9.22 -55.26 1.98
C GLU A 112 -9.05 -56.31 3.08
N THR A 113 -10.11 -56.55 3.84
CA THR A 113 -10.40 -57.91 4.28
C THR A 113 -11.05 -58.62 3.10
N ASN A 114 -10.30 -59.55 2.50
CA ASN A 114 -10.74 -60.69 1.69
C ASN A 114 -12.25 -60.75 1.44
N THR A 115 -12.71 -60.64 0.19
CA THR A 115 -13.43 -61.70 -0.55
C THR A 115 -13.74 -61.20 -1.97
N THR A 116 -13.55 -62.08 -2.93
CA THR A 116 -13.86 -61.99 -4.37
C THR A 116 -15.14 -61.21 -4.74
N GLY A 117 -15.03 -60.26 -5.68
CA GLY A 117 -16.20 -59.69 -6.35
C GLY A 117 -15.88 -58.47 -7.21
N SER A 118 -16.26 -58.52 -8.49
CA SER A 118 -16.14 -57.46 -9.49
C SER A 118 -16.64 -56.08 -9.03
N GLY A 119 -15.86 -55.02 -9.27
CA GLY A 119 -16.33 -53.64 -9.11
C GLY A 119 -15.28 -52.61 -9.52
N SER A 120 -15.61 -51.75 -10.48
CA SER A 120 -14.77 -50.63 -10.94
C SER A 120 -14.51 -49.66 -9.77
N GLY A 121 -13.33 -49.75 -9.18
CA GLY A 121 -12.90 -48.89 -8.07
C GLY A 121 -12.66 -47.46 -8.54
N SER A 122 -13.70 -46.63 -8.45
CA SER A 122 -13.60 -45.18 -8.65
C SER A 122 -12.86 -44.55 -7.47
N SER A 123 -11.53 -44.38 -7.60
CA SER A 123 -10.75 -43.63 -6.62
C SER A 123 -11.20 -42.16 -6.61
N THR A 124 -11.85 -41.70 -5.55
CA THR A 124 -12.25 -40.30 -5.42
C THR A 124 -11.09 -39.50 -4.81
N ARG A 125 -10.45 -38.65 -5.61
CA ARG A 125 -9.39 -37.75 -5.15
C ARG A 125 -10.02 -36.44 -4.66
N THR A 126 -10.17 -36.29 -3.34
CA THR A 126 -10.69 -35.05 -2.74
C THR A 126 -9.55 -34.12 -2.36
N HIS A 127 -9.52 -32.92 -2.93
CA HIS A 127 -8.56 -31.87 -2.57
C HIS A 127 -9.15 -30.98 -1.47
N LEU A 128 -8.62 -31.08 -0.24
CA LEU A 128 -8.97 -30.17 0.84
C LEU A 128 -8.04 -28.94 0.80
N PHE A 129 -8.62 -27.77 0.54
CA PHE A 129 -7.94 -26.49 0.67
C PHE A 129 -8.27 -25.90 2.04
N SER A 130 -7.31 -25.92 2.96
CA SER A 130 -7.43 -25.31 4.29
C SER A 130 -6.44 -24.15 4.38
N ARG A 131 -6.93 -22.95 4.70
CA ARG A 131 -6.09 -21.81 5.12
C ARG A 131 -5.89 -21.93 6.63
N GLU A 132 -4.75 -22.45 7.05
CA GLU A 132 -4.40 -22.44 8.48
C GLU A 132 -3.79 -21.09 8.88
N LEU A 133 -4.06 -20.69 10.12
CA LEU A 133 -3.68 -19.40 10.69
C LEU A 133 -2.16 -19.23 10.72
N VAL A 134 -1.69 -18.25 9.95
CA VAL A 134 -0.57 -17.34 10.21
C VAL A 134 0.48 -17.81 11.23
N ASP A 135 1.70 -18.08 10.76
CA ASP A 135 2.87 -18.32 11.63
C ASP A 135 3.06 -17.15 12.62
N VAL A 136 2.91 -17.46 13.92
CA VAL A 136 3.02 -16.49 15.02
C VAL A 136 4.41 -15.84 15.05
N ASN A 137 5.45 -16.56 14.65
CA ASN A 137 6.82 -16.01 14.59
C ASN A 137 6.98 -15.01 13.46
N PHE A 138 6.36 -15.29 12.31
CA PHE A 138 6.33 -14.36 11.18
C PHE A 138 5.62 -13.05 11.54
N VAL A 139 4.48 -13.12 12.22
CA VAL A 139 3.76 -11.90 12.67
C VAL A 139 4.60 -11.07 13.62
N LYS A 140 5.22 -11.70 14.62
CA LYS A 140 6.11 -11.00 15.56
C LYS A 140 7.29 -10.36 14.85
N LEU A 141 7.86 -11.04 13.85
CA LEU A 141 8.93 -10.50 13.02
C LEU A 141 8.46 -9.26 12.25
N CYS A 142 7.30 -9.32 11.59
CA CYS A 142 6.71 -8.20 10.86
C CYS A 142 6.42 -7.01 11.79
N GLN A 143 5.87 -7.25 12.97
CA GLN A 143 5.63 -6.22 14.00
C GLN A 143 6.95 -5.57 14.43
N THR A 144 7.98 -6.37 14.73
CA THR A 144 9.30 -5.89 15.16
C THR A 144 9.94 -5.02 14.07
N ILE A 145 9.91 -5.50 12.84
CA ILE A 145 10.40 -4.74 11.67
C ILE A 145 9.61 -3.44 11.53
N LEU A 146 8.30 -3.46 11.70
CA LEU A 146 7.48 -2.25 11.60
C LEU A 146 7.86 -1.23 12.68
N CYS A 147 7.95 -1.65 13.95
CA CYS A 147 8.31 -0.78 15.07
C CYS A 147 9.67 -0.11 14.86
N ARG A 148 10.68 -0.88 14.43
CA ARG A 148 12.02 -0.34 14.13
C ARG A 148 12.01 0.67 12.98
N ASN A 149 11.20 0.42 11.96
CA ASN A 149 11.16 1.26 10.76
C ASN A 149 10.16 2.41 10.86
N ALA A 150 9.29 2.45 11.88
CA ALA A 150 8.22 3.44 12.01
C ALA A 150 8.70 4.90 11.83
N PRO A 151 9.82 5.35 12.42
CA PRO A 151 10.33 6.71 12.21
C PRO A 151 10.74 6.98 10.76
N MET A 152 11.41 6.01 10.13
CA MET A 152 11.83 6.11 8.73
C MET A 152 10.62 6.17 7.80
N LEU A 153 9.64 5.28 7.98
CA LEU A 153 8.44 5.23 7.15
C LEU A 153 7.64 6.53 7.23
N ARG A 154 7.49 7.08 8.44
CA ARG A 154 6.89 8.40 8.64
C ARG A 154 7.63 9.48 7.87
N ASN A 155 8.96 9.52 7.98
CA ASN A 155 9.77 10.54 7.31
C ASN A 155 9.74 10.43 5.79
N VAL A 156 9.67 9.21 5.25
CA VAL A 156 9.47 8.98 3.81
C VAL A 156 8.14 9.60 3.38
N VAL A 157 7.04 9.26 4.05
CA VAL A 157 5.71 9.80 3.72
C VAL A 157 5.70 11.33 3.79
N LEU A 158 6.20 11.93 4.87
CA LEU A 158 6.23 13.39 5.02
C LEU A 158 7.10 14.09 3.98
N SER A 159 8.27 13.53 3.68
CA SER A 159 9.17 14.10 2.67
C SER A 159 8.53 14.11 1.29
N HIS A 160 7.82 13.02 0.93
CA HIS A 160 7.09 12.95 -0.33
C HIS A 160 5.85 13.85 -0.34
N CYS A 161 5.10 13.97 0.76
CA CYS A 161 4.02 14.96 0.88
C CYS A 161 4.53 16.39 0.65
N HIS A 162 5.66 16.76 1.26
CA HIS A 162 6.29 18.07 1.05
C HIS A 162 6.76 18.26 -0.40
N LYS A 163 7.35 17.23 -1.00
CA LYS A 163 7.80 17.24 -2.38
C LYS A 163 6.62 17.47 -3.34
N ILE A 164 5.53 16.73 -3.16
CA ILE A 164 4.28 16.86 -3.92
C ILE A 164 3.72 18.27 -3.80
N GLN A 165 3.61 18.79 -2.57
CA GLN A 165 3.11 20.15 -2.32
C GLN A 165 3.96 21.20 -3.03
N ARG A 166 5.30 21.06 -2.97
CA ARG A 166 6.23 21.97 -3.64
C ARG A 166 6.09 21.90 -5.15
N CYS A 167 6.00 20.69 -5.71
CA CYS A 167 5.84 20.48 -7.14
C CYS A 167 4.56 21.13 -7.68
N ILE A 168 3.42 20.93 -6.99
CA ILE A 168 2.15 21.58 -7.34
C ILE A 168 2.26 23.11 -7.23
N ALA A 169 2.91 23.63 -6.18
CA ALA A 169 3.08 25.07 -6.00
C ALA A 169 3.97 25.69 -7.10
N ASP A 170 5.04 25.00 -7.50
CA ASP A 170 5.94 25.47 -8.55
C ASP A 170 5.26 25.43 -9.92
N TYR A 171 4.46 24.40 -10.19
CA TYR A 171 3.61 24.35 -11.38
C TYR A 171 2.62 25.52 -11.44
N LEU A 172 1.87 25.77 -10.34
CA LEU A 172 0.91 26.88 -10.29
C LEU A 172 1.59 28.23 -10.56
N LYS A 173 2.78 28.46 -9.97
CA LYS A 173 3.57 29.68 -10.23
C LYS A 173 4.00 29.80 -11.69
N ALA A 174 4.42 28.69 -12.31
CA ALA A 174 4.80 28.68 -13.72
C ALA A 174 3.59 29.03 -14.61
N THR A 175 2.43 28.43 -14.35
CA THR A 175 1.20 28.70 -15.12
C THR A 175 0.68 30.13 -14.96
N HIS A 176 0.86 30.76 -13.78
CA HIS A 176 0.47 32.15 -13.58
C HIS A 176 1.32 33.14 -14.39
N LYS A 177 2.59 32.81 -14.66
CA LYS A 177 3.47 33.65 -15.49
C LYS A 177 3.13 33.53 -16.97
N ASP A 178 2.75 32.34 -17.44
CA ASP A 178 2.32 32.12 -18.82
C ASP A 178 1.05 32.92 -19.15
N ASN A 179 0.09 33.04 -18.21
CA ASN A 179 -1.14 33.83 -18.40
C ASN A 179 -0.95 35.36 -18.32
N GLN A 180 0.25 35.86 -18.02
CA GLN A 180 0.55 37.30 -17.96
C GLN A 180 1.22 37.82 -19.25
N GLN A 181 1.46 36.94 -20.24
CA GLN A 181 2.08 37.31 -21.52
C GLN A 181 1.09 37.53 -22.67
N ASP A 182 -0.22 37.55 -22.40
CA ASP A 182 -1.28 37.98 -23.33
C ASP A 182 -1.79 39.40 -22.99
#